data_AF-A0A6G3XHC5-F1
#
_entry.id   AF-A0A6G3XHC5-F1
#
_cell.length_a   1.000
_cell.length_b   1.000
_cell.length_c   1.000
_cell.angle_alpha   90.00
_cell.angle_beta   90.00
_cell.angle_gamma   90.00
#
_symmetry.space_group_name_H-M   'P 1'
#
loop_
_entity.id
_entity.type
_entity.pdbx_description
1 polymer ?
#
loop_
_entity_poly.entity_id
_entity_poly.type
_entity_poly.pdbx_seq_one_letter_code
_entity_poly.pdbx_strand_id
1 'polypeptide(L)' 'EYTAACVAGVLSLDEVLPLVVRREELFAQAAGGGGMLGVALDETEAAALDPDLSLAAVNGPRACVVAGPESALARAERRL' A
#
# COMPACT_ATOMS: atom_id res chain seq x y z
N GLU A 1 -11.77 -0.65 0.12
CA GLU A 1 -12.68 -1.56 0.85
C GLU A 1 -13.88 -0.85 1.46
N TYR A 2 -13.70 0.20 2.27
CA TYR A 2 -14.81 0.97 2.84
C TYR A 2 -15.91 1.36 1.84
N THR A 3 -15.55 1.99 0.71
CA THR A 3 -16.52 2.34 -0.34
C THR A 3 -17.25 1.14 -0.90
N ALA A 4 -16.56 0.00 -1.07
CA ALA A 4 -17.19 -1.23 -1.57
C ALA A 4 -18.19 -1.81 -0.56
N ALA A 5 -17.87 -1.76 0.74
CA ALA A 5 -18.80 -2.14 1.80
C ALA A 5 -20.06 -1.27 1.81
N CYS A 6 -19.92 0.04 1.55
CA CYS A 6 -21.06 0.94 1.40
C CYS A 6 -21.93 0.59 0.19
N VAL A 7 -21.33 0.39 -0.98
CA VAL A 7 -22.05 0.03 -2.20
C VAL A 7 -22.74 -1.33 -2.06
N ALA A 8 -22.12 -2.28 -1.36
CA ALA A 8 -22.70 -3.59 -1.08
C ALA A 8 -23.80 -3.58 0.01
N GLY A 9 -24.05 -2.44 0.66
CA GLY A 9 -25.02 -2.32 1.75
C GLY A 9 -24.62 -3.00 3.05
N VAL A 10 -23.34 -3.36 3.21
CA VAL A 10 -22.80 -3.98 4.44
C VAL A 10 -22.64 -2.93 5.54
N LEU A 11 -22.29 -1.71 5.16
CA LEU A 11 -22.20 -0.55 6.04
C LEU A 11 -22.86 0.65 5.35
N SER A 12 -23.46 1.55 6.09
CA SER A 12 -23.85 2.86 5.60
C SER A 12 -22.64 3.81 5.49
N LEU A 13 -22.82 4.93 4.80
CA LEU A 13 -21.79 5.98 4.76
C LEU A 13 -21.48 6.52 6.17
N ASP A 14 -22.52 6.75 6.97
CA ASP A 14 -22.40 7.30 8.33
C ASP A 14 -21.63 6.37 9.27
N GLU A 15 -21.75 5.05 9.09
CA GLU A 15 -20.99 4.06 9.86
C GLU A 15 -19.50 4.04 9.46
N VAL A 16 -19.18 4.31 8.19
CA VAL A 16 -17.81 4.24 7.67
C VAL A 16 -16.99 5.49 7.96
N LEU A 17 -17.59 6.67 7.93
CA LEU A 17 -16.88 7.93 8.18
C LEU A 17 -16.02 7.94 9.45
N PRO A 18 -16.52 7.54 10.64
CA PRO A 18 -15.70 7.50 11.84
C PRO A 18 -14.57 6.45 11.76
N LEU A 19 -14.77 5.34 11.04
CA LEU A 19 -13.72 4.33 10.82
C LEU A 19 -12.57 4.89 9.98
N VAL A 20 -12.89 5.63 8.91
CA VAL A 20 -11.88 6.26 8.06
C VAL A 20 -11.06 7.26 8.87
N VAL A 21 -11.72 8.16 9.61
CA VAL A 21 -11.02 9.14 10.47
C VAL A 21 -10.13 8.44 11.48
N ARG A 22 -10.64 7.44 12.19
CA ARG A 22 -9.87 6.72 13.20
C ARG A 22 -8.67 5.99 12.61
N ARG A 23 -8.81 5.43 11.41
CA ARG A 23 -7.69 4.80 10.71
C ARG A 23 -6.61 5.82 10.40
N GLU A 24 -6.97 6.99 9.85
CA GLU A 24 -5.98 8.03 9.55
C GLU A 24 -5.26 8.54 10.81
N GLU A 25 -5.95 8.70 11.93
CA GLU A 25 -5.32 9.05 13.21
C GLU A 25 -4.27 8.01 13.66
N LEU A 26 -4.60 6.72 13.53
CA LEU A 26 -3.67 5.65 13.87
C LEU A 26 -2.47 5.60 12.93
N PHE A 27 -2.70 5.80 11.62
CA PHE A 27 -1.63 5.85 10.63
C PHE A 27 -0.70 7.05 10.89
N ALA A 28 -1.26 8.22 11.22
CA ALA A 28 -0.47 9.40 11.56
C ALA A 28 0.40 9.18 12.80
N GLN A 29 -0.08 8.40 13.79
CA GLN A 29 0.69 8.03 14.98
C GLN A 29 1.76 6.96 14.70
N ALA A 30 1.48 6.05 13.78
CA ALA A 30 2.36 4.95 13.41
C ALA A 30 3.35 5.32 12.28
N ALA A 31 3.20 6.50 11.68
CA ALA A 31 4.01 6.95 10.55
C ALA A 31 5.50 6.97 10.93
N GLY A 32 6.25 6.01 10.39
CA GLY A 32 7.72 5.97 10.41
C GLY A 32 8.32 6.44 9.08
N GLY A 33 9.64 6.33 8.93
CA GLY A 33 10.37 6.68 7.69
C GLY A 33 10.27 5.64 6.57
N GLY A 34 9.08 5.07 6.38
CA GLY A 34 8.79 4.08 5.34
C GLY A 34 7.83 4.64 4.29
N GLY A 35 7.73 3.95 3.16
CA GLY A 35 6.85 4.37 2.08
C GLY A 35 6.43 3.22 1.18
N MET A 36 5.86 3.58 0.03
CA MET A 36 5.44 2.65 -1.01
C MET A 36 5.92 3.17 -2.38
N LEU A 37 6.26 2.25 -3.28
CA LEU A 37 6.68 2.53 -4.66
C LEU A 37 5.91 1.64 -5.62
N GLY A 38 5.25 2.25 -6.62
CA GLY A 38 4.64 1.52 -7.74
C GLY A 38 5.70 1.08 -8.73
N VAL A 39 5.66 -0.18 -9.17
CA VAL A 39 6.64 -0.79 -10.07
C VAL A 39 5.95 -1.50 -11.23
N ALA A 40 6.54 -1.38 -12.42
CA ALA A 40 6.05 -2.00 -13.65
C ALA A 40 6.57 -3.44 -13.82
N LEU A 41 6.47 -4.24 -12.75
CA LEU A 41 6.97 -5.61 -12.63
C LEU A 41 5.83 -6.57 -12.29
N ASP A 42 6.03 -7.85 -12.60
CA ASP A 42 5.11 -8.90 -12.11
C ASP A 42 5.30 -9.19 -10.61
N GLU A 43 4.41 -10.02 -10.05
CA GLU A 43 4.41 -10.36 -8.63
C GLU A 43 5.72 -11.00 -8.16
N THR A 44 6.31 -11.88 -8.96
CA THR A 44 7.52 -12.63 -8.58
C THR A 44 8.73 -11.71 -8.62
N GLU A 45 8.84 -10.90 -9.67
CA GLU A 45 9.89 -9.89 -9.83
C GLU A 45 9.82 -8.83 -8.73
N ALA A 46 8.63 -8.31 -8.43
CA ALA A 46 8.42 -7.29 -7.40
C ALA A 46 8.74 -7.82 -5.99
N ALA A 47 8.37 -9.08 -5.68
CA ALA A 47 8.69 -9.72 -4.40
C ALA A 47 10.19 -9.96 -4.20
N ALA A 48 10.97 -10.05 -5.29
CA ALA A 48 12.41 -10.26 -5.26
C ALA A 48 13.25 -8.98 -5.48
N LEU A 49 12.61 -7.81 -5.62
CA LEU A 49 13.24 -6.57 -6.07
C LEU A 49 14.36 -6.06 -5.15
N ASP A 50 14.14 -6.09 -3.84
CA ASP A 50 15.13 -5.73 -2.81
C ASP A 50 14.76 -6.45 -1.50
N PRO A 51 15.74 -7.02 -0.76
CA PRO A 51 15.47 -7.80 0.45
C PRO A 51 14.86 -6.98 1.61
N ASP A 52 14.99 -5.65 1.58
CA ASP A 52 14.41 -4.76 2.58
C ASP A 52 13.00 -4.26 2.18
N LEU A 53 12.48 -4.70 1.03
CA LEU A 53 11.15 -4.36 0.54
C LEU A 53 10.22 -5.57 0.60
N SER A 54 8.94 -5.32 0.85
CA SER A 54 7.87 -6.32 0.77
C SER A 54 6.93 -5.97 -0.37
N LEU A 55 6.42 -6.97 -1.07
CA LEU A 55 5.30 -6.79 -1.99
C LEU A 55 4.06 -6.34 -1.20
N ALA A 56 3.54 -5.16 -1.52
CA ALA A 56 2.42 -4.53 -0.82
C ALA A 56 1.09 -4.69 -1.59
N ALA A 57 1.13 -4.69 -2.91
CA ALA A 57 -0.07 -4.87 -3.74
C ALA A 57 0.26 -5.43 -5.12
N VAL A 58 -0.66 -6.23 -5.67
CA VAL A 58 -0.69 -6.66 -7.08
C VAL A 58 -1.90 -6.01 -7.74
N ASN A 59 -1.68 -4.89 -8.43
CA ASN A 59 -2.73 -4.13 -9.11
C ASN A 59 -3.02 -4.67 -10.53
N GLY A 60 -2.09 -5.47 -11.08
CA GLY A 60 -2.25 -6.15 -12.35
C GLY A 60 -1.03 -7.01 -12.69
N PRO A 61 -1.04 -7.71 -13.84
CA PRO A 61 0.00 -8.70 -14.17
C PRO A 61 1.44 -8.15 -14.22
N ARG A 62 1.61 -6.84 -14.48
CA ARG A 62 2.90 -6.14 -14.41
C ARG A 62 2.79 -4.78 -13.71
N ALA A 63 1.91 -4.69 -12.72
CA ALA A 63 1.66 -3.46 -11.99
C ALA A 63 1.55 -3.81 -10.51
N CYS A 64 2.68 -3.72 -9.82
CA CYS A 64 2.77 -4.05 -8.41
C CYS A 64 3.16 -2.81 -7.59
N VAL A 65 3.04 -2.90 -6.28
CA VAL A 65 3.54 -1.92 -5.32
C VAL A 65 4.42 -2.64 -4.32
N VAL A 66 5.60 -2.09 -4.04
CA VAL A 66 6.49 -2.54 -2.97
C VAL A 66 6.49 -1.51 -1.84
N ALA A 67 6.67 -1.96 -0.60
CA ALA A 67 6.71 -1.12 0.59
C ALA A 67 7.92 -1.45 1.46
N GLY A 68 8.44 -0.45 2.16
CA GLY A 68 9.56 -0.62 3.07
C GLY A 68 10.22 0.71 3.43
N PRO A 69 11.44 0.68 4.00
CA PRO A 69 12.18 1.88 4.36
C PRO A 69 12.47 2.78 3.15
N GLU A 70 12.44 4.11 3.33
CA GLU A 70 12.73 5.07 2.26
C GLU A 70 14.07 4.81 1.54
N SER A 71 15.09 4.39 2.28
CA SER A 71 16.41 4.09 1.71
C SER A 71 16.38 2.89 0.75
N ALA A 72 15.57 1.88 1.04
CA ALA A 72 15.39 0.71 0.19
C ALA A 72 14.55 1.06 -1.05
N LEU A 73 13.49 1.86 -0.88
CA LEU A 73 12.68 2.37 -1.98
C LEU A 73 13.52 3.20 -2.96
N ALA A 74 14.38 4.08 -2.45
CA ALA A 74 15.28 4.88 -3.29
C ALA A 74 16.33 4.02 -4.03
N ARG A 75 16.79 2.91 -3.45
CA ARG A 75 17.67 1.95 -4.16
C ARG A 75 16.93 1.25 -5.29
N ALA A 76 15.70 0.80 -5.03
CA ALA A 76 14.87 0.13 -6.02
C ALA A 76 14.53 1.06 -7.18
N GLU A 77 14.12 2.31 -6.90
CA GLU A 77 13.79 3.31 -7.92
C GLU A 77 14.95 3.57 -8.90
N ARG A 78 16.21 3.58 -8.42
CA ARG A 78 17.39 3.77 -9.29
C ARG A 78 17.72 2.57 -10.19
N ARG A 79 17.17 1.39 -9.92
CA ARG A 79 17.42 0.16 -10.69
C ARG A 79 16.36 -0.09 -11.77
N LEU A 80 15.23 0.61 -11.70
CA LEU A 80 14.13 0.56 -12.65
C LEU A 80 14.30 1.61 -13.75
#